data_AF-A0A941WUC5-F1
#
_entry.id   AF-A0A941WUC5-F1
#
_cell.length_a   1.000
_cell.length_b   1.000
_cell.length_c   1.000
_cell.angle_alpha   90.00
_cell.angle_beta   90.00
_cell.angle_gamma   90.00
#
_symmetry.space_group_name_H-M   'P 1'
#
loop_
_entity.id
_entity.type
_entity.pdbx_description
1 polymer ?
#
loop_
_entity_poly.entity_id
_entity_poly.type
_entity_poly.pdbx_seq_one_letter_code
_entity_poly.pdbx_strand_id
1 'polypeptide(L)'
;YPLPIGKYDPRQDDIQIIGDLFNWTVSIDKKDGEHIFALDATDYSLVDTLTYPQQSSMASKIGHYFFPAELSFASYDDQYVYPRLGNYSVKALWVPILLILLFLGKYYKKKTVH
;
A
#
# COMPACT_ATOMS: atom_id res chain seq x y z
N TYR A 1 -12.90 11.27 30.77
CA TYR A 1 -13.55 10.35 29.81
C TYR A 1 -12.47 9.74 28.92
N PRO A 2 -12.63 8.51 28.42
CA PRO A 2 -11.71 7.97 27.41
C PRO A 2 -11.76 8.87 26.16
N LEU A 3 -10.59 9.14 25.56
CA LEU A 3 -10.51 9.92 24.33
C LEU A 3 -11.16 9.15 23.17
N PRO A 4 -11.78 9.85 22.20
CA PRO A 4 -12.47 9.23 21.07
C PRO A 4 -11.50 8.73 19.96
N ILE A 5 -10.33 8.20 20.34
CA ILE A 5 -9.26 7.72 19.45
C ILE A 5 -9.19 6.18 19.40
N GLY A 6 -10.09 5.49 20.10
CA GLY A 6 -10.11 4.04 20.21
C GLY A 6 -9.04 3.48 21.14
N LYS A 7 -8.65 2.21 20.92
CA LYS A 7 -7.60 1.52 21.67
C LYS A 7 -6.26 1.65 20.96
N TYR A 8 -5.19 1.78 21.74
CA TYR A 8 -3.80 1.82 21.31
C TYR A 8 -3.01 0.73 22.04
N ASP A 9 -2.28 -0.11 21.31
CA ASP A 9 -1.33 -1.08 21.86
C ASP A 9 0.11 -0.62 21.58
N PRO A 10 0.89 -0.16 22.58
CA PRO A 10 2.24 0.35 22.38
C PRO A 10 3.26 -0.70 21.90
N ARG A 11 2.88 -1.98 21.86
CA ARG A 11 3.73 -3.05 21.31
C ARG A 11 3.48 -3.32 19.83
N GLN A 12 2.36 -2.86 19.29
CA GLN A 12 1.91 -3.20 17.94
C GLN A 12 1.60 -1.97 17.07
N ASP A 13 1.24 -0.86 17.70
CA ASP A 13 0.77 0.35 17.04
C ASP A 13 1.81 1.48 17.25
N ASP A 14 1.95 2.35 16.26
CA ASP A 14 2.72 3.59 16.40
C ASP A 14 1.76 4.78 16.58
N ILE A 15 2.19 5.81 17.31
CA ILE A 15 1.34 6.97 17.60
C ILE A 15 2.11 8.28 17.43
N GLN A 16 1.51 9.20 16.67
CA GLN A 16 1.99 10.56 16.51
C GLN A 16 0.92 11.54 16.99
N ILE A 17 1.33 12.55 17.77
CA ILE A 17 0.45 13.59 18.30
C ILE A 17 1.05 14.94 17.94
N ILE A 18 0.29 15.75 17.20
CA ILE A 18 0.65 17.12 16.80
C ILE A 18 -0.45 18.06 17.28
N GLY A 19 -0.08 19.09 18.03
CA GLY A 19 -1.03 20.08 18.53
C GLY A 19 -0.85 21.44 17.86
N ASP A 20 -1.96 22.09 17.56
CA ASP A 20 -2.04 23.53 17.28
C ASP A 20 -2.97 24.24 18.29
N LEU A 21 -3.26 25.52 18.08
CA LEU A 21 -4.09 26.32 19.01
C LEU A 21 -5.55 25.84 19.07
N PHE A 22 -6.02 25.16 18.03
CA PHE A 22 -7.42 24.77 17.85
C PHE A 22 -7.63 23.27 18.00
N ASN A 23 -6.66 22.45 17.59
CA ASN A 23 -6.82 20.99 17.53
C ASN A 23 -5.57 20.22 17.97
N TRP A 24 -5.81 19.02 18.51
CA TRP A 24 -4.85 17.92 18.59
C TRP A 24 -5.11 16.94 17.45
N THR A 25 -4.14 16.75 16.57
CA THR A 25 -4.14 15.70 15.56
C THR A 25 -3.41 14.49 16.12
N VAL A 26 -4.11 13.36 16.21
CA VAL A 26 -3.59 12.08 16.69
C VAL A 26 -3.61 11.11 15.51
N SER A 27 -2.45 10.69 15.02
CA SER A 27 -2.31 9.60 14.06
C SER A 27 -1.92 8.31 14.78
N ILE A 28 -2.63 7.22 14.49
CA ILE A 28 -2.35 5.88 15.00
C ILE A 28 -2.18 4.94 13.82
N ASP A 29 -0.96 4.44 13.64
CA ASP A 29 -0.64 3.44 12.64
C ASP A 29 -0.91 2.04 13.20
N LYS A 30 -1.85 1.33 12.55
CA LYS A 30 -2.27 -0.03 12.90
C LYS A 30 -2.07 -0.97 11.73
N LYS A 31 -2.24 -2.27 11.99
CA LYS A 31 -2.17 -3.34 10.98
C LYS A 31 -3.23 -3.24 9.87
N ASP A 32 -4.31 -2.49 10.10
CA ASP A 32 -5.38 -2.28 9.13
C ASP A 32 -5.28 -0.92 8.41
N GLY A 33 -4.37 -0.05 8.84
CA GLY A 33 -4.15 1.26 8.23
C GLY A 33 -3.75 2.34 9.23
N GLU A 34 -3.57 3.54 8.70
CA GLU A 34 -3.36 4.75 9.48
C GLU A 34 -4.72 5.36 9.84
N HIS A 35 -4.92 5.68 11.11
CA HIS A 35 -6.11 6.34 11.63
C HIS A 35 -5.76 7.69 12.23
N ILE A 36 -6.28 8.76 11.65
CA ILE A 36 -6.02 10.14 12.05
C ILE A 36 -7.29 10.71 12.68
N PHE A 37 -7.16 11.26 13.88
CA PHE A 37 -8.23 11.89 14.64
C PHE A 37 -7.87 13.35 14.90
N ALA A 38 -8.78 14.27 14.60
CA ALA A 38 -8.68 15.66 15.03
C ALA A 38 -9.56 15.85 16.27
N LEU A 39 -8.96 16.31 17.37
CA LEU A 39 -9.65 16.59 18.63
C LEU A 39 -9.60 18.08 18.92
N ASP A 40 -10.68 18.66 19.44
CA ASP A 40 -10.68 20.05 19.90
C ASP A 40 -9.63 20.24 21.00
N ALA A 41 -8.86 21.34 20.94
CA ALA A 41 -7.76 21.59 21.86
C ALA A 41 -8.20 21.84 23.31
N THR A 42 -9.47 22.22 23.52
CA THR A 42 -10.03 22.61 24.82
C THR A 42 -10.72 21.44 25.51
N ASP A 43 -11.64 20.76 24.81
CA ASP A 43 -12.48 19.72 25.41
C ASP A 43 -12.20 18.30 24.90
N TYR A 44 -11.25 18.15 23.96
CA TYR A 44 -10.87 16.90 23.32
C TYR A 44 -12.03 16.17 22.62
N SER A 45 -13.11 16.89 22.30
CA SER A 45 -14.19 16.35 21.47
C SER A 45 -13.67 16.04 20.07
N LEU A 46 -14.21 15.00 19.45
CA LEU A 46 -13.81 14.60 18.11
C LEU A 46 -14.34 15.63 17.10
N VAL A 47 -13.42 16.31 16.42
CA VAL A 47 -13.71 17.27 15.35
C VAL A 47 -13.86 16.53 14.03
N ASP A 48 -12.90 15.66 13.69
CA ASP A 48 -12.91 14.90 12.44
C ASP A 48 -12.09 13.60 12.54
N THR A 49 -12.27 12.70 11.57
CA THR A 49 -11.52 11.45 11.44
C THR A 49 -11.21 11.14 9.99
N LEU A 50 -9.97 10.74 9.73
CA LEU A 50 -9.50 10.25 8.45
C LEU A 50 -8.87 8.88 8.63
N THR A 51 -9.12 7.96 7.71
CA THR A 51 -8.51 6.62 7.76
C THR A 51 -7.95 6.27 6.39
N TYR A 52 -6.65 5.98 6.37
CA TYR A 52 -5.98 5.41 5.22
C TYR A 52 -5.86 3.91 5.43
N PRO A 53 -6.72 3.09 4.80
CA PRO A 53 -6.61 1.65 4.94
C PRO A 53 -5.26 1.19 4.41
N GLN A 54 -4.65 0.19 5.06
CA GLN A 54 -3.47 -0.51 4.56
C GLN A 54 -3.88 -1.31 3.31
N GLN A 55 -4.02 -0.61 2.19
CA GLN A 55 -4.37 -1.20 0.91
C GLN A 55 -3.15 -1.93 0.36
N SER A 56 -3.01 -3.21 0.72
CA SER A 56 -2.41 -4.14 -0.22
C SER A 56 -3.43 -4.28 -1.37
N SER A 57 -3.34 -3.42 -2.38
CA SER A 57 -4.21 -3.58 -3.55
C SER A 57 -4.05 -4.99 -4.10
N MET A 58 -5.10 -5.59 -4.65
CA MET A 58 -4.96 -6.91 -5.29
C MET A 58 -3.86 -6.87 -6.35
N ALA A 59 -3.71 -5.74 -7.04
CA ALA A 59 -2.61 -5.44 -7.94
C ALA A 59 -1.23 -5.46 -7.27
N SER A 60 -1.07 -4.97 -6.03
CA SER A 60 0.17 -5.10 -5.25
C SER A 60 0.46 -6.56 -4.88
N LYS A 61 -0.58 -7.34 -4.55
CA LYS A 61 -0.44 -8.77 -4.22
C LYS A 61 -0.05 -9.64 -5.43
N ILE A 62 -0.64 -9.39 -6.60
CA ILE A 62 -0.40 -10.20 -7.81
C ILE A 62 0.64 -9.60 -8.75
N GLY A 63 0.95 -8.31 -8.60
CA GLY A 63 1.79 -7.55 -9.51
C GLY A 63 3.16 -8.18 -9.69
N HIS A 64 3.74 -8.74 -8.63
CA HIS A 64 5.03 -9.42 -8.69
C HIS A 64 5.07 -10.69 -9.57
N TYR A 65 3.92 -11.18 -10.04
CA TYR A 65 3.84 -12.28 -11.01
C TYR A 65 3.73 -11.82 -12.47
N PHE A 66 3.41 -10.55 -12.70
CA PHE A 66 3.21 -9.99 -14.05
C PHE A 66 4.24 -8.92 -14.41
N PHE A 67 4.71 -8.16 -13.41
CA PHE A 67 5.68 -7.09 -13.59
C PHE A 67 7.03 -7.52 -12.99
N PRO A 68 8.12 -7.53 -13.78
CA PRO A 68 9.43 -7.97 -13.32
C PRO A 68 10.14 -6.97 -12.40
N ALA A 69 9.64 -5.74 -12.32
CA ALA A 69 10.13 -4.70 -11.41
C ALA A 69 8.96 -3.79 -11.00
N GLU A 70 9.05 -3.22 -9.80
CA GLU A 70 8.16 -2.17 -9.34
C GLU A 70 8.63 -0.82 -9.90
N LEU A 71 7.67 -0.01 -10.33
CA LEU A 71 7.92 1.35 -10.79
C LEU A 71 7.56 2.32 -9.67
N SER A 72 8.54 3.04 -9.15
CA SER A 72 8.35 4.09 -8.15
C SER A 72 8.74 5.46 -8.73
N PHE A 73 7.99 6.49 -8.32
CA PHE A 73 8.25 7.89 -8.72
C PHE A 73 8.60 8.78 -7.53
N ALA A 74 8.30 8.32 -6.31
CA ALA A 74 8.60 9.03 -5.08
C ALA A 74 9.70 8.28 -4.33
N SER A 75 10.85 8.94 -4.17
CA SER A 75 11.96 8.49 -3.34
C SER A 75 12.36 9.66 -2.44
N TYR A 76 12.45 9.42 -1.13
CA TYR A 76 12.87 10.45 -0.16
C TYR A 76 14.30 10.96 -0.41
N ASP A 77 15.13 10.15 -1.06
CA ASP A 77 16.51 10.50 -1.43
C ASP A 77 16.64 11.32 -2.72
N ASP A 78 15.53 11.58 -3.42
CA ASP A 78 15.55 12.33 -4.68
C ASP A 78 15.08 13.77 -4.54
N GLN A 79 15.87 14.69 -5.07
CA GLN A 79 15.49 16.10 -5.23
C GLN A 79 14.46 16.31 -6.37
N TYR A 80 14.38 15.37 -7.32
CA TYR A 80 13.51 15.46 -8.49
C TYR A 80 12.72 14.18 -8.72
N VAL A 81 11.51 14.30 -9.25
CA VAL A 81 10.64 13.16 -9.57
C VAL A 81 11.10 12.51 -10.88
N TYR A 82 11.61 11.28 -10.81
CA TYR A 82 11.91 10.46 -11.99
C TYR A 82 11.58 8.98 -11.73
N PRO A 83 11.27 8.21 -12.79
CA PRO A 83 10.90 6.81 -12.64
C PRO A 83 12.11 5.97 -12.18
N ARG A 84 11.93 5.19 -11.12
CA ARG A 84 12.88 4.18 -10.63
C ARG A 84 12.28 2.80 -10.76
N LEU A 85 13.11 1.84 -11.17
CA LEU A 85 12.79 0.42 -11.13
C LEU A 85 13.43 -0.20 -9.90
N GLY A 86 12.63 -0.85 -9.05
CA GLY A 86 13.08 -1.51 -7.84
C GLY A 86 12.38 -2.85 -7.63
N ASN A 87 12.72 -3.57 -6.55
CA ASN A 87 12.04 -4.80 -6.14
C ASN A 87 11.86 -5.82 -7.29
N TYR A 88 12.97 -6.19 -7.94
CA TYR A 88 12.94 -7.14 -9.04
C TYR A 88 12.36 -8.49 -8.63
N SER A 89 11.39 -8.98 -9.41
CA SER A 89 10.70 -10.23 -9.14
C SER A 89 11.00 -11.27 -10.21
N VAL A 90 11.84 -12.26 -9.87
CA VAL A 90 12.06 -13.45 -10.70
C VAL A 90 10.76 -14.25 -10.90
N LYS A 91 9.80 -14.12 -9.95
CA LYS A 91 8.49 -14.76 -10.05
C LYS A 91 7.68 -14.26 -11.24
N ALA A 92 7.96 -13.05 -11.72
CA ALA A 92 7.31 -12.46 -12.87
C ALA A 92 7.65 -13.13 -14.21
N LEU A 93 8.63 -14.05 -14.25
CA LEU A 93 8.98 -14.78 -15.46
C LEU A 93 8.06 -15.98 -15.72
N TRP A 94 7.53 -16.61 -14.66
CA TRP A 94 6.77 -17.86 -14.79
C TRP A 94 5.46 -17.70 -15.55
N VAL A 95 4.71 -16.62 -15.31
CA VAL A 95 3.41 -16.39 -15.95
C VAL A 95 3.58 -16.10 -17.45
N PRO A 96 4.48 -15.20 -17.90
CA PRO A 96 4.78 -15.03 -19.32
C PRO A 96 5.26 -16.31 -20.00
N ILE A 97 6.14 -17.09 -19.35
CA ILE A 97 6.62 -18.37 -19.90
C ILE A 97 5.45 -19.35 -20.10
N LEU A 98 4.57 -19.48 -19.12
CA LEU A 98 3.41 -20.36 -19.20
C LEU A 98 2.45 -19.92 -20.31
N LEU A 99 2.23 -18.61 -20.47
CA LEU A 99 1.43 -18.06 -21.57
C LEU A 99 2.05 -18.35 -22.94
N ILE A 100 3.37 -18.22 -23.09
CA ILE A 100 4.10 -18.56 -24.31
C ILE A 100 3.95 -20.05 -24.63
N LEU A 101 4.10 -20.94 -23.64
CA LEU A 101 3.94 -22.38 -23.82
C LEU A 101 2.52 -22.76 -24.24
N LEU A 102 1.49 -22.15 -23.63
CA LEU A 102 0.09 -22.36 -24.02
C LEU A 102 -0.19 -21.86 -25.45
N PHE A 103 0.35 -20.70 -25.81
CA PHE A 103 0.23 -20.15 -27.15
C PHE A 103 0.88 -21.06 -28.20
N LEU A 104 2.11 -21.50 -27.95
CA LEU A 104 2.82 -22.45 -28.80
C LEU A 104 2.06 -23.77 -28.91
N GLY A 105 1.59 -24.35 -27.80
CA GLY A 105 0.81 -25.58 -27.81
C GLY A 105 -0.44 -25.49 -28.69
N LYS A 106 -1.19 -24.37 -28.59
CA LYS A 106 -2.34 -24.10 -29.48
C LYS A 106 -1.90 -23.94 -30.93
N TYR A 107 -0.81 -23.22 -31.19
CA TYR A 107 -0.28 -22.99 -32.53
C TYR A 107 0.15 -24.29 -33.21
N TYR A 108 0.86 -25.18 -32.51
CA TYR A 108 1.27 -26.49 -33.02
C TYR A 108 0.08 -27.40 -33.29
N LYS A 109 -0.92 -27.45 -32.40
CA LYS A 109 -2.13 -28.26 -32.59
C LYS A 109 -2.93 -27.81 -33.82
N LYS A 110 -2.98 -26.50 -34.10
CA LYS A 110 -3.62 -25.96 -35.31
C LYS A 110 -2.88 -26.37 -36.60
N LYS A 111 -1.55 -26.53 -36.53
CA LYS A 111 -0.70 -26.89 -37.68
C LYS A 111 -0.77 -28.38 -38.03
N THR A 112 -1.07 -29.25 -37.07
CA THR A 112 -1.20 -30.71 -37.26
C THR A 112 -2.59 -31.19 -37.68
N VAL A 113 -3.59 -30.30 -37.68
CA VAL A 113 -4.99 -30.62 -38.07
C VAL A 113 -5.28 -30.18 -39.53
N HIS A 114 -4.26 -29.74 -40.26
CA HIS A 114 -4.32 -29.46 -41.70
C HIS A 114 -3.49 -30.48 -42.48
#